data_AF-A0A945HUQ0-F1
#
_entry.id   AF-A0A945HUQ0-F1
#
_cell.length_a   1.000
_cell.length_b   1.000
_cell.length_c   1.000
_cell.angle_alpha   90.00
_cell.angle_beta   90.00
_cell.angle_gamma   90.00
#
_symmetry.space_group_name_H-M   'P 1'
#
loop_
_entity.id
_entity.type
_entity.pdbx_description
1 polymer ?
#
loop_
_entity_poly.entity_id
_entity_poly.type
_entity_poly.pdbx_seq_one_letter_code
_entity_poly.pdbx_strand_id
1 'polypeptide(L)'
;MAEFTLNQKISDDSILISKLELSELRLMNDANYPWFILIPQQSNLCEIYDLTDNQQKILMSEINKLAKFIKTHFKADKINIANLGNIVAQLHIHVIARYKDDQAWPDPVWGKYPQKKYLTEQILAIKELFNKY
;
A
#
# COMPACT_ATOMS: atom_id res chain seq x y z
N MET A 1 -9.23 -9.28 23.81
CA MET A 1 -9.18 -8.96 22.37
C MET A 1 -7.76 -9.22 21.91
N ALA A 2 -7.56 -9.87 20.76
CA ALA A 2 -6.21 -10.10 20.25
C ALA A 2 -5.60 -8.74 19.82
N GLU A 3 -4.32 -8.53 20.14
CA GLU A 3 -3.60 -7.33 19.73
C GLU A 3 -3.29 -7.40 18.22
N PHE A 4 -3.28 -6.25 17.54
CA PHE A 4 -2.84 -6.21 16.15
C PHE A 4 -1.36 -6.62 16.06
N THR A 5 -1.05 -7.53 15.15
CA THR A 5 0.32 -7.93 14.81
C THR A 5 0.47 -7.94 13.30
N LEU A 6 1.48 -7.24 12.79
CA LEU A 6 1.78 -7.24 11.35
C LEU A 6 2.30 -8.61 10.92
N ASN A 7 1.78 -9.13 9.80
CA ASN A 7 2.27 -10.36 9.22
C ASN A 7 3.76 -10.25 8.86
N GLN A 8 4.54 -11.27 9.20
CA GLN A 8 5.99 -11.27 8.99
C GLN A 8 6.39 -11.01 7.54
N LYS A 9 5.70 -11.63 6.57
CA LYS A 9 6.00 -11.42 5.15
C LYS A 9 5.76 -9.97 4.72
N ILE A 10 4.70 -9.35 5.20
CA ILE A 10 4.45 -7.92 4.94
C ILE A 10 5.56 -7.08 5.58
N SER A 11 5.95 -7.40 6.81
CA SER A 11 7.04 -6.71 7.51
C SER A 11 8.36 -6.76 6.73
N ASP A 12 8.71 -7.93 6.20
CA ASP A 12 9.97 -8.15 5.48
C ASP A 12 9.98 -7.49 4.09
N ASP A 13 8.82 -7.50 3.40
CA ASP A 13 8.70 -7.01 2.03
C ASP A 13 8.37 -5.51 1.95
N SER A 14 8.08 -4.84 3.08
CA SER A 14 7.61 -3.44 3.07
C SER A 14 8.15 -2.56 4.19
N ILE A 15 8.23 -1.26 3.89
CA ILE A 15 8.78 -0.24 4.78
C ILE A 15 7.65 0.62 5.33
N LEU A 16 7.59 0.79 6.66
CA LEU A 16 6.63 1.70 7.29
C LEU A 16 6.90 3.15 6.87
N ILE A 17 5.88 3.82 6.33
CA ILE A 17 5.92 5.23 5.95
C ILE A 17 5.25 6.09 7.01
N SER A 18 4.02 5.76 7.39
CA SER A 18 3.26 6.50 8.39
C SER A 18 2.16 5.63 9.02
N LYS A 19 1.61 6.07 10.15
CA LYS A 19 0.41 5.50 10.76
C LYS A 19 -0.74 6.47 10.56
N LEU A 20 -1.80 5.98 9.93
CA LEU A 20 -3.04 6.72 9.72
C LEU A 20 -4.03 6.41 10.84
N GLU A 21 -5.27 6.87 10.69
CA GLU A 21 -6.33 6.68 11.67
C GLU A 21 -6.64 5.19 11.89
N LEU A 22 -6.83 4.45 10.81
CA LEU A 22 -7.12 3.02 10.84
C LEU A 22 -5.89 2.20 10.45
N SER A 23 -5.13 2.63 9.45
CA SER A 23 -4.14 1.77 8.78
C SER A 23 -2.68 2.15 9.04
N GLU A 24 -1.78 1.17 9.05
CA GLU A 24 -0.39 1.45 8.68
C GLU A 24 -0.30 1.71 7.18
N LEU A 25 0.36 2.81 6.80
CA LEU A 25 0.78 3.05 5.43
C LEU A 25 2.21 2.55 5.25
N ARG A 26 2.39 1.59 4.35
CA ARG A 26 3.70 1.00 4.05
C ARG A 26 4.01 1.10 2.56
N LEU A 27 5.29 1.22 2.24
CA LEU A 27 5.84 1.18 0.89
C LEU A 27 6.33 -0.24 0.62
N MET A 28 5.81 -0.90 -0.41
CA MET A 28 6.38 -2.16 -0.89
C MET A 28 7.81 -1.90 -1.34
N ASN A 29 8.77 -2.74 -0.95
CA ASN A 29 10.18 -2.54 -1.30
C ASN A 29 10.51 -2.97 -2.74
N ASP A 30 9.69 -2.49 -3.68
CA ASP A 30 9.84 -2.69 -5.12
C ASP A 30 9.74 -1.35 -5.85
N ALA A 31 10.89 -0.74 -6.10
CA ALA A 31 11.11 0.51 -6.81
C ALA A 31 10.83 0.45 -8.32
N ASN A 32 10.37 -0.69 -8.84
CA ASN A 32 9.85 -0.76 -10.20
C ASN A 32 8.60 0.11 -10.38
N TYR A 33 7.78 0.25 -9.32
CA TYR A 33 6.58 1.08 -9.33
C TYR A 33 6.40 1.71 -7.94
N PRO A 34 5.93 2.97 -7.84
CA PRO A 34 5.45 3.49 -6.57
C PRO A 34 4.25 2.68 -6.06
N TRP A 35 4.53 1.76 -5.14
CA TRP A 35 3.58 0.77 -4.65
C TRP A 35 3.45 0.87 -3.13
N PHE A 36 2.28 1.31 -2.70
CA PHE A 36 1.93 1.42 -1.30
C PHE A 36 0.91 0.35 -0.91
N ILE A 37 0.92 -0.01 0.37
CA ILE A 37 -0.10 -0.86 0.98
C ILE A 37 -0.64 -0.20 2.25
N LEU A 38 -1.96 -0.28 2.42
CA LEU A 38 -2.65 0.07 3.66
C LEU A 38 -2.98 -1.22 4.42
N ILE A 39 -2.63 -1.29 5.70
CA ILE A 39 -2.96 -2.42 6.57
C ILE A 39 -3.78 -1.89 7.77
N PRO A 40 -5.10 -2.11 7.79
CA PRO A 40 -5.94 -1.78 8.95
C PRO A 40 -5.39 -2.42 10.24
N GLN A 41 -5.20 -1.61 11.28
CA GLN A 41 -4.58 -2.02 12.55
C GLN A 41 -5.61 -2.69 13.47
N GLN A 42 -6.21 -3.78 13.02
CA GLN A 42 -7.15 -4.60 13.80
C GLN A 42 -6.74 -6.07 13.68
N SER A 43 -6.98 -6.85 14.73
CA SER A 43 -6.64 -8.27 14.74
C SER A 43 -7.61 -9.10 13.91
N ASN A 44 -7.09 -10.19 13.31
CA ASN A 44 -7.86 -11.23 12.62
C ASN A 44 -8.71 -10.78 11.42
N LEU A 45 -8.39 -9.64 10.80
CA LEU A 45 -9.05 -9.23 9.55
C LEU A 45 -8.43 -9.95 8.35
N CYS A 46 -9.29 -10.55 7.53
CA CYS A 46 -8.88 -11.09 6.23
C CYS A 46 -9.50 -10.28 5.09
N GLU A 47 -10.75 -9.88 5.25
CA GLU A 47 -11.58 -9.29 4.20
C GLU A 47 -12.07 -7.90 4.61
N ILE A 48 -12.39 -7.07 3.62
CA ILE A 48 -12.93 -5.72 3.89
C ILE A 48 -14.23 -5.79 4.69
N TYR A 49 -15.07 -6.82 4.46
CA TYR A 49 -16.33 -6.99 5.17
C TYR A 49 -16.16 -7.40 6.64
N ASP A 50 -14.96 -7.80 7.08
CA ASP A 50 -14.67 -8.07 8.49
C ASP A 50 -14.59 -6.77 9.31
N LEU A 51 -14.39 -5.63 8.63
CA LEU A 51 -14.44 -4.31 9.25
C LEU A 51 -15.89 -3.88 9.53
N THR A 52 -16.08 -3.13 10.61
CA THR A 52 -17.35 -2.43 10.84
C THR A 52 -17.63 -1.39 9.74
N ASP A 53 -18.89 -1.05 9.51
CA ASP A 53 -19.29 -0.05 8.51
C ASP A 53 -18.54 1.29 8.66
N ASN A 54 -18.27 1.72 9.89
CA ASN A 54 -17.53 2.95 10.16
C ASN A 54 -16.04 2.79 9.76
N GLN A 55 -15.43 1.66 10.08
CA GLN A 55 -14.05 1.39 9.68
C GLN A 55 -13.92 1.23 8.16
N GLN A 56 -14.89 0.64 7.47
CA GLN A 56 -14.91 0.58 6.01
C GLN A 56 -14.93 1.98 5.38
N LYS A 57 -15.67 2.93 5.96
CA LYS A 57 -15.68 4.34 5.52
C LYS A 57 -14.32 5.01 5.75
N ILE A 58 -13.69 4.78 6.90
CA ILE A 58 -12.34 5.30 7.19
C ILE A 58 -11.34 4.71 6.19
N LEU A 59 -11.35 3.39 5.98
CA LEU A 59 -10.49 2.72 5.00
C LEU A 59 -10.66 3.31 3.60
N MET A 60 -11.91 3.52 3.15
CA MET A 60 -12.18 4.14 1.85
C MET A 60 -11.63 5.58 1.78
N SER A 61 -11.73 6.35 2.86
CA SER A 61 -11.14 7.69 2.94
C SER A 61 -9.61 7.65 2.83
N GLU A 62 -8.96 6.73 3.54
CA GLU A 62 -7.51 6.52 3.49
C GLU A 62 -7.02 6.07 2.10
N ILE A 63 -7.72 5.12 1.47
CA ILE A 63 -7.45 4.68 0.09
C ILE A 63 -7.52 5.88 -0.87
N ASN A 64 -8.56 6.71 -0.76
CA ASN A 64 -8.74 7.86 -1.62
C ASN A 64 -7.68 8.94 -1.37
N LYS A 65 -7.31 9.22 -0.10
CA LYS A 65 -6.22 10.15 0.24
C LYS A 65 -4.91 9.67 -0.38
N LEU A 66 -4.57 8.39 -0.20
CA LEU A 66 -3.35 7.80 -0.74
C LEU A 66 -3.32 7.78 -2.27
N ALA A 67 -4.42 7.40 -2.93
CA ALA A 67 -4.50 7.40 -4.39
C ALA A 67 -4.29 8.81 -4.98
N LYS A 68 -4.87 9.84 -4.36
CA LYS A 68 -4.67 11.25 -4.76
C LYS A 68 -3.23 11.71 -4.54
N PHE A 69 -2.65 11.39 -3.39
CA PHE A 69 -1.23 11.62 -3.11
C PHE A 69 -0.35 11.01 -4.20
N ILE A 70 -0.53 9.71 -4.47
CA ILE A 70 0.27 8.98 -5.45
C ILE A 70 0.14 9.61 -6.84
N LYS A 71 -1.10 9.85 -7.30
CA LYS A 71 -1.38 10.47 -8.60
C LYS A 71 -0.70 11.84 -8.74
N THR A 72 -0.73 12.65 -7.67
CA THR A 72 -0.21 14.02 -7.68
C THR A 72 1.31 14.07 -7.66
N HIS A 73 1.93 13.27 -6.81
CA HIS A 73 3.36 13.37 -6.50
C HIS A 73 4.23 12.46 -7.38
N PHE A 74 3.71 11.31 -7.79
CA PHE A 74 4.41 10.38 -8.68
C PHE A 74 4.00 10.53 -10.14
N LYS A 75 3.08 11.45 -10.45
CA LYS A 75 2.61 11.76 -11.82
C LYS A 75 2.13 10.51 -12.57
N ALA A 76 1.57 9.54 -11.86
CA ALA A 76 1.08 8.29 -12.44
C ALA A 76 0.07 8.55 -13.55
N ASP A 77 0.06 7.74 -14.61
CA ASP A 77 -1.00 7.78 -15.63
C ASP A 77 -2.31 7.20 -15.08
N LYS A 78 -2.20 6.11 -14.30
CA LYS A 78 -3.33 5.40 -13.70
C LYS A 78 -2.98 4.93 -12.29
N ILE A 79 -4.00 4.84 -11.43
CA ILE A 79 -3.88 4.15 -10.14
C ILE A 79 -4.55 2.79 -10.22
N ASN A 80 -3.86 1.75 -9.75
CA ASN A 80 -4.45 0.43 -9.48
C ASN A 80 -4.69 0.29 -7.97
N ILE A 81 -5.89 -0.15 -7.59
CA ILE A 81 -6.28 -0.41 -6.21
C ILE A 81 -6.81 -1.84 -6.17
N ALA A 82 -6.31 -2.65 -5.25
CA ALA A 82 -6.76 -4.03 -5.10
C ALA A 82 -6.61 -4.55 -3.67
N ASN A 83 -7.56 -5.38 -3.28
CA ASN A 83 -7.46 -6.31 -2.16
C ASN A 83 -7.44 -7.72 -2.77
N LEU A 84 -6.39 -8.50 -2.53
CA LEU A 84 -6.21 -9.83 -3.11
C LEU A 84 -6.12 -10.91 -2.03
N GLY A 85 -5.07 -10.88 -1.20
CA GLY A 85 -4.98 -11.73 -0.01
C GLY A 85 -4.60 -13.21 -0.23
N ASN A 86 -4.46 -13.70 -1.47
CA ASN A 86 -4.22 -15.14 -1.74
C ASN A 86 -2.93 -15.72 -1.11
N ILE A 87 -1.88 -14.91 -0.91
CA ILE A 87 -0.61 -15.35 -0.29
C ILE A 87 -0.55 -14.96 1.19
N VAL A 88 -0.97 -13.74 1.52
CA VAL A 88 -1.03 -13.24 2.90
C VAL A 88 -2.47 -12.89 3.20
N ALA A 89 -3.11 -13.66 4.08
CA ALA A 89 -4.52 -13.50 4.41
C ALA A 89 -4.82 -12.20 5.16
N GLN A 90 -3.88 -11.66 5.96
CA GLN A 90 -4.09 -10.42 6.69
C GLN A 90 -4.52 -9.29 5.75
N LEU A 91 -5.65 -8.64 6.05
CA LEU A 91 -6.22 -7.59 5.22
C LEU A 91 -5.19 -6.50 4.90
N HIS A 92 -4.94 -6.31 3.61
CA HIS A 92 -4.13 -5.22 3.09
C HIS A 92 -4.67 -4.77 1.73
N ILE A 93 -4.54 -3.47 1.47
CA ILE A 93 -4.99 -2.83 0.24
C ILE A 93 -3.79 -2.30 -0.52
N HIS A 94 -3.57 -2.79 -1.73
CA HIS A 94 -2.54 -2.25 -2.62
C HIS A 94 -3.05 -0.97 -3.29
N VAL A 95 -2.21 0.05 -3.35
CA VAL A 95 -2.43 1.29 -4.13
C VAL A 95 -1.15 1.61 -4.90
N ILE A 96 -1.24 1.55 -6.23
CA ILE A 96 -0.07 1.46 -7.12
C ILE A 96 -0.15 2.53 -8.20
N ALA A 97 0.92 3.31 -8.37
CA ALA A 97 1.14 4.15 -9.54
C ALA A 97 1.48 3.29 -10.77
N ARG A 98 0.77 3.53 -11.87
CA ARG A 98 1.01 2.90 -13.17
C ARG A 98 1.30 3.94 -14.24
N TYR A 99 2.13 3.56 -15.19
CA TYR A 99 2.55 4.39 -16.32
C TYR A 99 2.40 3.59 -17.62
N LYS A 100 2.08 4.25 -18.73
CA LYS A 100 1.93 3.58 -20.03
C LYS A 100 3.22 2.91 -20.53
N ASP A 101 4.36 3.35 -20.00
CA ASP A 101 5.70 2.85 -20.27
C ASP A 101 6.30 2.07 -19.11
N ASP A 102 5.53 1.78 -18.04
CA ASP A 102 6.01 0.88 -17.00
C ASP A 102 6.16 -0.55 -17.53
N GLN A 103 7.12 -1.28 -16.98
CA GLN A 103 7.50 -2.60 -17.49
C GLN A 103 6.35 -3.62 -17.51
N ALA A 104 5.33 -3.45 -16.67
CA ALA A 104 4.19 -4.35 -16.62
C ALA A 104 3.01 -3.93 -17.51
N TRP A 105 2.97 -2.68 -17.99
CA TRP A 105 1.82 -2.15 -18.72
C TRP A 105 1.48 -2.97 -19.99
N PRO A 106 0.19 -3.24 -20.27
CA PRO A 106 -1.01 -2.88 -19.50
C PRO A 106 -1.41 -3.90 -18.42
N ASP A 107 -0.61 -4.95 -18.21
CA ASP A 107 -0.93 -6.05 -17.31
C ASP A 107 -0.78 -5.68 -15.83
N PRO A 108 -1.28 -6.51 -14.90
CA PRO A 108 -1.03 -6.37 -13.48
C PRO A 108 0.45 -6.52 -13.10
N VAL A 109 0.85 -5.89 -11.99
CA VAL A 109 2.26 -5.88 -11.54
C VAL A 109 2.67 -7.14 -10.75
N TRP A 110 1.71 -7.87 -10.19
CA TRP A 110 1.96 -8.95 -9.23
C TRP A 110 2.72 -10.12 -9.87
N GLY A 111 3.94 -10.38 -9.40
CA GLY A 111 4.75 -11.53 -9.82
C GLY A 111 5.33 -11.46 -11.24
N LYS A 112 5.18 -10.32 -11.94
CA LYS A 112 5.60 -10.20 -13.34
C LYS A 112 7.11 -9.97 -13.51
N TYR A 113 7.73 -9.25 -12.58
CA TYR A 113 9.16 -8.94 -12.61
C TYR A 113 9.80 -9.07 -11.23
N PRO A 114 11.12 -9.35 -11.15
CA PRO A 114 11.85 -9.33 -9.89
C PRO A 114 11.79 -7.95 -9.23
N GLN A 115 11.67 -7.94 -7.89
CA GLN A 115 11.63 -6.71 -7.11
C GLN A 115 12.97 -5.96 -7.21
N LYS A 116 12.88 -4.64 -7.38
CA LYS A 116 14.04 -3.74 -7.31
C LYS A 116 13.98 -3.00 -5.98
N LYS A 117 14.97 -3.16 -5.09
CA LYS A 117 14.93 -2.44 -3.80
C LYS A 117 15.08 -0.93 -3.98
N TYR A 118 14.38 -0.17 -3.14
CA TYR A 118 14.61 1.27 -3.02
C TYR A 118 15.96 1.55 -2.37
N LEU A 119 16.59 2.66 -2.77
CA LEU A 119 17.70 3.25 -2.03
C LEU A 119 17.18 3.98 -0.78
N THR A 120 18.02 4.07 0.25
CA THR A 120 17.68 4.73 1.52
C THR A 120 17.22 6.17 1.31
N GLU A 121 17.87 6.92 0.45
CA GLU A 121 17.55 8.33 0.16
C GLU A 121 16.17 8.45 -0.49
N GLN A 122 15.79 7.51 -1.35
CA GLN A 122 14.46 7.48 -1.97
C GLN A 122 13.38 7.22 -0.92
N ILE A 123 13.62 6.29 -0.01
CA ILE A 123 12.70 5.98 1.10
C ILE A 123 12.51 7.21 1.98
N LEU A 124 13.60 7.88 2.35
CA LEU A 124 13.55 9.10 3.17
C LEU A 124 12.78 10.23 2.48
N ALA A 125 13.03 10.44 1.19
CA ALA A 125 12.31 11.45 0.40
C ALA A 125 10.80 11.14 0.34
N ILE A 126 10.41 9.87 0.16
CA ILE A 126 9.00 9.46 0.16
C ILE A 126 8.35 9.71 1.53
N LYS A 127 9.04 9.37 2.62
CA LYS A 127 8.55 9.63 3.99
C LYS A 127 8.33 11.12 4.24
N GLU A 128 9.31 11.94 3.89
CA GLU A 128 9.21 13.40 4.03
C GLU A 128 8.06 13.96 3.19
N LEU A 129 7.90 13.47 1.96
CA LEU A 129 6.86 13.91 1.04
C LEU A 129 5.46 13.60 1.57
N PHE A 130 5.24 12.40 2.11
CA PHE A 130 3.94 12.00 2.65
C PHE A 130 3.61 12.74 3.95
N ASN A 131 4.60 12.97 4.82
CA ASN A 131 4.37 13.67 6.10
C ASN A 131 3.98 15.14 5.93
N LYS A 132 4.25 15.74 4.77
CA LYS A 132 3.83 17.10 4.42
C LYS A 132 2.46 17.18 3.75
N TYR A 133 1.78 16.05 3.51
CA TYR A 133 0.54 15.92 2.75
C TYR A 133 -0.72 15.64 3.60
#